data_AF-A0A7W1CJJ9-F1
#
_entry.id   AF-A0A7W1CJJ9-F1
#
_cell.length_a   1.000
_cell.length_b   1.000
_cell.length_c   1.000
_cell.angle_alpha   90.00
_cell.angle_beta   90.00
_cell.angle_gamma   90.00
#
_symmetry.space_group_name_H-M   'P 1'
#
loop_
_entity.id
_entity.type
_entity.pdbx_description
1 polymer ?
#
loop_
_entity_poly.entity_id
_entity_poly.type
_entity_poly.pdbx_seq_one_letter_code
_entity_poly.pdbx_strand_id
1 'polypeptide(L)'
;MDPENYPSETSSIENESAYQPEASRRTQERSTSPSNAPILPEKVIKIAEIQRMNIDQLNVYARNIGLRHLGSLTKSQVVFEVVKAISENPDEVLYGEGVLEILPDGFGFLRSPYYNYLPSAEDIYVSPAQIRRLDLKKGDTL
;
A
#
# COMPACT_ATOMS: atom_id res chain seq x y z
N MET A 1 46.24 -50.38 -9.27
CA MET A 1 46.23 -51.54 -8.36
C MET A 1 45.00 -51.33 -7.47
N ASP A 2 43.79 -51.78 -7.78
CA ASP A 2 43.31 -52.79 -8.73
C ASP A 2 41.80 -52.59 -9.03
N PRO A 3 41.21 -53.34 -9.98
CA PRO A 3 40.05 -52.98 -10.81
C PRO A 3 38.74 -53.71 -10.40
N GLU A 4 37.76 -53.69 -11.32
CA GLU A 4 36.57 -54.58 -11.39
C GLU A 4 35.44 -54.26 -10.38
N ASN A 5 34.16 -54.19 -10.76
CA ASN A 5 33.44 -55.23 -11.48
C ASN A 5 32.08 -54.72 -12.04
N TYR A 6 31.80 -55.05 -13.30
CA TYR A 6 30.49 -54.98 -13.98
C TYR A 6 29.73 -56.31 -13.76
N PRO A 7 28.39 -56.34 -13.87
CA PRO A 7 27.76 -56.93 -15.08
C PRO A 7 26.47 -56.16 -15.47
N SER A 8 26.08 -55.87 -16.72
CA SER A 8 25.97 -56.58 -18.02
C SER A 8 24.82 -57.61 -18.13
N GLU A 9 24.10 -57.49 -19.26
CA GLU A 9 23.07 -58.35 -19.92
C GLU A 9 21.62 -57.83 -19.82
N THR A 10 21.00 -57.20 -20.84
CA THR A 10 20.68 -57.48 -22.27
C THR A 10 19.51 -58.44 -22.53
N SER A 11 18.44 -57.93 -23.17
CA SER A 11 17.65 -58.49 -24.30
C SER A 11 16.35 -57.65 -24.40
N SER A 12 16.13 -56.80 -25.41
CA SER A 12 15.78 -57.08 -26.82
C SER A 12 14.58 -57.99 -27.01
N ILE A 13 13.44 -57.42 -27.43
CA ILE A 13 12.60 -57.87 -28.57
C ILE A 13 11.69 -56.72 -29.00
N GLU A 14 11.63 -56.53 -30.31
CA GLU A 14 10.88 -55.55 -31.11
C GLU A 14 9.40 -55.95 -31.26
N ASN A 15 8.51 -54.96 -31.49
CA ASN A 15 7.55 -55.08 -32.61
C ASN A 15 6.86 -53.75 -32.98
N GLU A 16 6.71 -53.59 -34.29
CA GLU A 16 6.28 -52.42 -35.07
C GLU A 16 4.76 -52.19 -35.16
N SER A 17 4.43 -50.99 -35.65
CA SER A 17 3.25 -50.60 -36.45
C SER A 17 2.05 -49.99 -35.73
N ALA A 18 1.87 -48.67 -35.89
CA ALA A 18 0.90 -48.13 -36.85
C ALA A 18 0.93 -46.58 -36.88
N TYR A 19 0.91 -46.04 -38.10
CA TYR A 19 0.82 -44.63 -38.47
C TYR A 19 -0.62 -44.11 -38.32
N GLN A 20 -0.82 -42.88 -37.81
CA GLN A 20 -1.60 -41.79 -38.43
C GLN A 20 -1.69 -40.52 -37.53
N PRO A 21 -1.97 -39.31 -38.10
CA PRO A 21 -1.20 -38.10 -37.80
C PRO A 21 -2.06 -36.90 -37.36
N GLU A 22 -1.39 -35.74 -37.24
CA GLU A 22 -1.94 -34.37 -37.22
C GLU A 22 -2.70 -33.90 -35.97
N ALA A 23 -2.12 -32.95 -35.23
CA ALA A 23 -2.52 -31.54 -35.34
C ALA A 23 -2.01 -30.70 -34.16
N SER A 24 -1.57 -29.49 -34.51
CA SER A 24 -1.47 -28.30 -33.66
C SER A 24 -0.21 -28.16 -32.81
N ARG A 25 0.80 -27.59 -33.50
CA ARG A 25 1.80 -26.63 -33.00
C ARG A 25 1.61 -26.23 -31.54
N ARG A 26 2.52 -26.71 -30.71
CA ARG A 26 2.85 -26.12 -29.42
C ARG A 26 3.44 -24.72 -29.66
N THR A 27 2.60 -23.70 -29.72
CA THR A 27 3.05 -22.33 -29.47
C THR A 27 3.29 -22.22 -27.98
N GLN A 28 4.56 -22.24 -27.58
CA GLN A 28 4.98 -21.74 -26.27
C GLN A 28 4.67 -20.25 -26.23
N GLU A 29 3.49 -19.87 -25.72
CA GLU A 29 3.29 -18.52 -25.22
C GLU A 29 3.78 -18.45 -23.78
N ARG A 30 5.09 -18.25 -23.70
CA ARG A 30 5.75 -17.69 -22.53
C ARG A 30 5.28 -16.24 -22.38
N SER A 31 4.31 -15.99 -21.50
CA SER A 31 3.99 -14.64 -21.04
C SER A 31 4.04 -14.56 -19.52
N THR A 32 5.19 -14.89 -18.93
CA THR A 32 5.56 -14.32 -17.63
C THR A 32 6.38 -13.05 -17.91
N SER A 33 5.69 -12.01 -18.35
CA SER A 33 6.22 -10.66 -18.21
C SER A 33 6.14 -10.31 -16.72
N PRO A 34 7.23 -9.96 -16.02
CA PRO A 34 7.09 -9.27 -14.75
C PRO A 34 6.44 -7.93 -15.08
N SER A 35 5.13 -7.83 -14.84
CA SER A 35 4.39 -6.59 -14.94
C SER A 35 4.94 -5.67 -13.87
N ASN A 36 5.90 -4.82 -14.25
CA ASN A 36 6.43 -3.75 -13.43
C ASN A 36 5.41 -2.60 -13.36
N ALA A 37 4.12 -2.93 -13.27
CA ALA A 37 3.06 -1.96 -13.04
C ALA A 37 3.22 -1.45 -11.60
N PRO A 38 3.15 -0.13 -11.38
CA PRO A 38 3.12 0.39 -10.02
C PRO A 38 1.95 -0.27 -9.30
N ILE A 39 2.24 -0.95 -8.19
CA ILE A 39 1.23 -1.49 -7.29
C ILE A 39 0.45 -0.27 -6.79
N LEU A 40 -0.73 -0.04 -7.35
CA LEU A 40 -1.62 0.99 -6.85
C LEU A 40 -2.19 0.48 -5.53
N PRO A 41 -2.25 1.31 -4.49
CA PRO A 41 -2.89 0.90 -3.24
C PRO A 41 -4.34 0.51 -3.53
N GLU A 42 -4.78 -0.62 -2.98
CA GLU A 42 -6.13 -1.12 -3.20
C GLU A 42 -7.18 -0.16 -2.61
N LYS A 43 -6.79 0.60 -1.57
CA LYS A 43 -7.69 1.52 -0.88
C LYS A 43 -7.01 2.83 -0.45
N VAL A 44 -7.56 3.95 -0.89
CA VAL A 44 -7.16 5.31 -0.46
C VAL A 44 -8.16 5.84 0.55
N ILE A 45 -7.67 6.31 1.70
CA ILE A 45 -8.49 6.81 2.81
C ILE A 45 -8.12 8.27 3.10
N LYS A 46 -9.11 9.16 3.04
CA LYS A 46 -8.92 10.58 3.34
C LYS A 46 -8.93 10.83 4.85
N ILE A 47 -7.87 11.45 5.37
CA ILE A 47 -7.76 11.79 6.81
C ILE A 47 -8.88 12.76 7.23
N ALA A 48 -9.22 13.73 6.36
CA ALA A 48 -10.28 14.69 6.61
C ALA A 48 -11.64 14.02 6.88
N GLU A 49 -11.94 12.89 6.24
CA GLU A 49 -13.18 12.14 6.49
C GLU A 49 -13.22 11.59 7.91
N ILE A 50 -12.10 11.05 8.39
CA ILE A 50 -11.97 10.50 9.75
C ILE A 50 -12.12 11.63 10.78
N GLN A 51 -11.47 12.78 10.58
CA GLN A 51 -11.54 13.92 11.49
C GLN A 51 -12.96 14.50 11.63
N ARG A 52 -13.77 14.43 10.56
CA ARG A 52 -15.15 14.96 10.55
C ARG A 52 -16.17 14.05 11.24
N MET A 53 -15.87 12.76 11.37
CA MET A 53 -16.76 11.84 12.08
C MET A 53 -17.02 12.33 13.52
N ASN A 54 -18.24 12.11 14.00
CA ASN A 54 -18.51 12.27 15.43
C ASN A 54 -17.93 11.08 16.22
N ILE A 55 -17.95 11.18 17.55
CA ILE A 55 -17.33 10.16 18.41
C ILE A 55 -17.98 8.77 18.25
N ASP A 56 -19.29 8.72 18.00
CA ASP A 56 -20.02 7.47 17.82
C ASP A 56 -19.64 6.78 16.50
N GLN A 57 -19.57 7.55 15.42
CA GLN A 57 -19.11 7.10 14.10
C GLN A 57 -17.66 6.60 14.16
N LEU A 58 -16.78 7.35 14.84
CA LEU A 58 -15.39 6.94 15.06
C LEU A 58 -15.31 5.62 15.84
N ASN A 59 -16.07 5.47 16.91
CA ASN A 59 -16.09 4.24 17.70
C ASN A 59 -16.61 3.03 16.89
N VAL A 60 -17.57 3.24 15.99
CA VAL A 60 -18.02 2.20 15.05
C VAL A 60 -16.92 1.86 14.05
N TYR A 61 -16.33 2.87 13.40
CA TYR A 61 -15.26 2.68 12.42
C TYR A 61 -14.06 1.96 13.03
N ALA A 62 -13.59 2.43 14.18
CA ALA A 62 -12.45 1.89 14.88
C ALA A 62 -12.66 0.41 15.27
N ARG A 63 -13.87 0.03 15.72
CA ARG A 63 -14.21 -1.38 15.97
C ARG A 63 -14.19 -2.23 14.71
N ASN A 64 -14.64 -1.69 13.57
CA ASN A 64 -14.66 -2.42 12.30
C ASN A 64 -13.25 -2.72 11.79
N ILE A 65 -12.27 -1.85 12.08
CA ILE A 65 -10.84 -2.09 11.77
C ILE A 65 -10.10 -2.83 12.91
N GLY A 66 -10.82 -3.33 13.91
CA GLY A 66 -10.26 -4.18 14.97
C GLY A 66 -9.71 -3.46 16.21
N LEU A 67 -9.82 -2.13 16.30
CA LEU A 67 -9.42 -1.38 17.49
C LEU A 67 -10.41 -1.61 18.64
N ARG A 68 -9.86 -1.76 19.85
CA ARG A 68 -10.62 -2.03 21.09
C ARG A 68 -10.22 -1.04 22.19
N HIS A 69 -11.03 -0.99 23.25
CA HIS A 69 -10.74 -0.22 24.47
C HIS A 69 -10.58 1.31 24.29
N LEU A 70 -11.37 1.93 23.38
CA LEU A 70 -11.28 3.36 23.05
C LEU A 70 -12.14 4.28 23.94
N GLY A 71 -12.94 3.72 24.85
CA GLY A 71 -13.98 4.46 25.58
C GLY A 71 -13.47 5.54 26.55
N SER A 72 -12.18 5.54 26.90
CA SER A 72 -11.55 6.58 27.74
C SER A 72 -10.82 7.65 26.94
N LEU A 73 -10.73 7.51 25.61
CA LEU A 73 -9.97 8.40 24.76
C LEU A 73 -10.81 9.62 24.33
N THR A 74 -10.15 10.76 24.17
CA THR A 74 -10.75 11.93 23.53
C THR A 74 -10.96 11.67 22.04
N LYS A 75 -11.83 12.46 21.38
CA LYS A 75 -12.06 12.35 19.94
C LYS A 75 -10.76 12.35 19.13
N SER A 76 -9.86 13.31 19.38
CA SER A 76 -8.59 13.40 18.67
C SER A 76 -7.66 12.23 18.93
N GLN A 77 -7.69 11.65 20.14
CA GLN A 77 -6.95 10.41 20.43
C GLN A 77 -7.53 9.22 19.65
N VAL A 78 -8.86 9.11 19.54
CA VAL A 78 -9.47 8.06 18.70
C VAL A 78 -9.13 8.24 17.22
N VAL A 79 -9.17 9.48 16.71
CA VAL A 79 -8.74 9.80 15.34
C VAL A 79 -7.29 9.37 15.12
N PHE A 80 -6.40 9.69 16.06
CA PHE A 80 -5.00 9.30 16.00
C PHE A 80 -4.83 7.78 15.92
N GLU A 81 -5.48 7.02 16.81
CA GLU A 81 -5.41 5.55 16.80
C GLU A 81 -5.94 4.95 15.50
N VAL A 82 -7.03 5.50 14.94
CA VAL A 82 -7.59 5.06 13.65
C VAL A 82 -6.62 5.33 12.51
N VAL A 83 -6.09 6.55 12.40
CA VAL A 83 -5.13 6.93 11.36
C VAL A 83 -3.86 6.09 11.47
N LYS A 84 -3.37 5.86 12.70
CA LYS A 84 -2.21 5.01 12.96
C LYS A 84 -2.45 3.57 12.48
N ALA A 85 -3.57 2.96 12.85
CA ALA A 85 -3.90 1.60 12.44
C ALA A 85 -3.98 1.44 10.91
N ILE A 86 -4.54 2.43 10.21
CA ILE A 86 -4.56 2.46 8.75
C ILE A 86 -3.14 2.57 8.18
N SER A 87 -2.30 3.45 8.76
CA SER A 87 -0.93 3.68 8.28
C SER A 87 -0.01 2.46 8.40
N GLU A 88 -0.35 1.52 9.28
CA GLU A 88 0.38 0.27 9.48
C GLU A 88 0.00 -0.80 8.43
N ASN A 89 -1.08 -0.59 7.68
CA ASN A 89 -1.51 -1.51 6.62
C ASN A 89 -0.91 -1.09 5.27
N PRO A 90 -0.06 -1.94 4.63
CA PRO A 90 0.59 -1.60 3.36
C PRO A 90 -0.37 -1.50 2.17
N ASP A 91 -1.56 -2.10 2.26
CA ASP A 91 -2.56 -2.08 1.18
C ASP A 91 -3.44 -0.81 1.23
N GLU A 92 -3.33 -0.02 2.31
CA GLU A 92 -4.08 1.21 2.52
C GLU A 92 -3.16 2.44 2.41
N VAL A 93 -3.62 3.49 1.74
CA VAL A 93 -2.91 4.78 1.65
C VAL A 93 -3.72 5.88 2.28
N LEU A 94 -3.09 6.60 3.21
CA LEU A 94 -3.65 7.81 3.80
C LEU A 94 -3.43 9.01 2.88
N TYR A 95 -4.52 9.70 2.59
CA TYR A 95 -4.53 10.96 1.84
C TYR A 95 -4.88 12.11 2.78
N GLY A 96 -3.94 13.03 2.95
CA GLY A 96 -4.15 14.28 3.66
C GLY A 96 -4.30 15.43 2.67
N GLU A 97 -5.18 16.39 2.98
CA GLU A 97 -5.40 17.59 2.19
C GLU A 97 -5.41 18.83 3.07
N GLY A 98 -5.02 19.97 2.51
CA GLY A 98 -5.07 21.25 3.22
C GLY A 98 -4.32 22.37 2.52
N VAL A 99 -4.32 23.54 3.16
CA VAL A 99 -3.63 24.74 2.67
C VAL A 99 -2.30 24.90 3.41
N LEU A 100 -1.21 24.99 2.65
CA LEU A 100 0.14 25.06 3.21
C LEU A 100 0.40 26.40 3.89
N GLU A 101 0.71 26.35 5.17
CA GLU A 101 1.34 27.45 5.91
C GLU A 101 2.82 27.14 6.14
N ILE A 102 3.71 28.03 5.70
CA ILE A 102 5.16 27.93 5.92
C ILE A 102 5.54 28.86 7.08
N LEU A 103 6.26 28.32 8.07
CA LEU A 103 6.77 29.04 9.23
C LEU A 103 8.18 29.61 8.96
N PRO A 104 8.68 30.57 9.79
CA PRO A 104 9.98 31.21 9.58
C PRO A 104 11.17 30.24 9.48
N ASP A 105 11.08 29.09 10.15
CA ASP A 105 12.11 28.04 10.15
C ASP A 105 12.10 27.19 8.86
N GLY A 106 11.20 27.49 7.92
CA GLY A 106 11.16 26.89 6.58
C GLY A 106 10.44 25.54 6.48
N PHE A 107 9.91 25.01 7.58
CA PHE A 107 8.93 23.92 7.56
C PHE A 107 7.51 24.48 7.57
N GLY A 108 6.52 23.62 7.30
CA GLY A 108 5.13 24.06 7.26
C GLY A 108 4.14 23.01 7.74
N PHE A 109 2.88 23.42 7.76
CA PHE A 109 1.74 22.57 8.08
C PHE A 109 0.64 22.75 7.04
N LEU A 110 -0.02 21.66 6.65
CA LEU A 110 -1.27 21.74 5.90
C LEU A 110 -2.40 22.03 6.89
N ARG A 111 -2.96 23.23 6.79
CA ARG A 111 -4.08 23.69 7.59
C ARG A 111 -5.38 23.26 6.94
N SER A 112 -6.28 22.74 7.75
CA SER A 112 -7.59 22.32 7.29
C SER A 112 -8.55 23.51 7.15
N PRO A 113 -9.28 23.63 6.01
CA PRO A 113 -10.34 24.63 5.87
C PRO A 113 -11.49 24.39 6.87
N TYR A 114 -11.67 23.14 7.32
CA TYR A 114 -12.72 22.77 8.27
C TYR A 114 -12.45 23.29 9.70
N TYR A 115 -11.19 23.59 10.01
CA TYR A 115 -10.78 24.21 11.28
C TYR A 115 -10.47 25.70 11.12
N ASN A 116 -11.04 26.36 10.10
CA ASN A 116 -10.84 27.78 9.79
C ASN A 116 -9.35 28.17 9.66
N TYR A 117 -8.51 27.24 9.22
CA TYR A 117 -7.06 27.41 9.11
C TYR A 117 -6.34 27.73 10.43
N LEU A 118 -7.01 27.53 11.57
CA LEU A 118 -6.41 27.70 12.88
C LEU A 118 -5.44 26.57 13.20
N PRO A 119 -4.38 26.83 13.99
CA PRO A 119 -3.48 25.77 14.39
C PRO A 119 -4.17 24.65 15.14
N SER A 120 -3.95 23.42 14.69
CA SER A 120 -4.50 22.20 15.26
C SER A 120 -3.41 21.16 15.49
N ALA A 121 -3.61 20.32 16.52
CA ALA A 121 -2.75 19.14 16.75
C ALA A 121 -2.89 18.09 15.63
N GLU A 122 -3.92 18.20 14.79
CA GLU A 122 -4.21 17.29 13.69
C GLU A 122 -3.65 17.77 12.34
N ASP A 123 -2.90 18.89 12.32
CA ASP A 123 -2.32 19.43 11.10
C ASP A 123 -1.16 18.57 10.57
N ILE A 124 -1.05 18.49 9.24
CA ILE A 124 -0.08 17.62 8.58
C ILE A 124 1.24 18.37 8.42
N TYR A 125 2.29 17.86 9.04
CA TYR A 125 3.63 18.40 8.90
C TYR A 125 4.17 18.25 7.46
N VAL A 126 4.80 19.30 6.95
CA VAL A 126 5.52 19.31 5.68
C VAL A 126 6.96 19.75 5.91
N SER A 127 7.90 18.88 5.51
CA SER A 127 9.32 19.14 5.71
C SER A 127 9.85 20.26 4.79
N PRO A 128 10.91 20.98 5.21
CA PRO A 128 11.57 21.95 4.34
C PRO A 128 12.07 21.34 3.03
N ALA A 129 12.47 20.07 3.05
CA ALA A 129 12.92 19.36 1.86
C ALA A 129 11.79 19.13 0.84
N GLN A 130 10.59 18.76 1.30
CA GLN A 130 9.41 18.62 0.44
C GLN A 130 9.00 19.98 -0.15
N ILE A 131 8.96 21.02 0.68
CA ILE A 131 8.64 22.40 0.24
C ILE A 131 9.58 22.84 -0.89
N ARG A 132 10.89 22.67 -0.72
CA ARG A 132 11.88 23.05 -1.74
C ARG A 132 11.79 22.17 -2.99
N ARG A 133 11.70 20.85 -2.83
CA ARG A 133 11.74 19.91 -3.97
C ARG A 133 10.52 20.04 -4.88
N LEU A 134 9.37 20.38 -4.31
CA LEU A 134 8.11 20.54 -5.04
C LEU A 134 7.78 22.02 -5.36
N ASP A 135 8.72 22.94 -5.07
CA ASP A 135 8.57 24.40 -5.22
C ASP A 135 7.30 24.99 -4.56
N LEU A 136 6.89 24.42 -3.42
CA LEU A 136 5.65 24.82 -2.74
C LEU A 136 5.75 26.21 -2.15
N LYS A 137 4.63 26.95 -2.20
CA LYS A 137 4.46 28.29 -1.64
C LYS A 137 3.38 28.30 -0.56
N LYS A 138 3.48 29.29 0.34
CA LYS A 138 2.42 29.53 1.33
C LYS A 138 1.11 29.83 0.60
N GLY A 139 0.04 29.13 0.99
CA GLY A 139 -1.28 29.24 0.36
C GLY A 139 -1.57 28.14 -0.67
N ASP A 140 -0.57 27.33 -1.05
CA ASP A 140 -0.81 26.18 -1.95
C ASP A 140 -1.79 25.20 -1.31
N THR A 141 -2.70 24.67 -2.12
CA THR A 141 -3.63 23.60 -1.71
C THR A 141 -3.08 22.27 -2.19
N LEU A 142 -2.90 21.33 -1.26
CA LEU A 142 -2.42 19.97 -1.51
C LEU A 142 -3.50 18.94 -1.13
#